data_AF-A0A512PG27-F1
#
_entry.id   AF-A0A512PG27-F1
#
_cell.length_a   1.000
_cell.length_b   1.000
_cell.length_c   1.000
_cell.angle_alpha   90.00
_cell.angle_beta   90.00
_cell.angle_gamma   90.00
#
_symmetry.space_group_name_H-M   'P 1'
#
loop_
_entity.id
_entity.type
_entity.pdbx_description
1 polymer ?
#
loop_
_entity_poly.entity_id
_entity_poly.type
_entity_poly.pdbx_seq_one_letter_code
_entity_poly.pdbx_strand_id
1 'polypeptide(L)'
;MEFGRHAPPELVALYDECVALGYWPSEDFDVRGMPGGSNGDVIAIRREGGTYIIWSEDNGRPHEMLRTDDFTTARELFLTQVGWHAGARGIGPYAGRNRLEEEGWTRLTEDERVLRVYREMGKPPPAYLRKDEPGE
;
A
#
# COMPACT_ATOMS: atom_id res chain seq x y z
N MET A 1 -6.00 25.11 16.29
CA MET A 1 -6.28 24.28 15.11
C MET A 1 -7.18 23.16 15.59
N GLU A 2 -8.45 23.16 15.19
CA GLU A 2 -9.35 22.05 15.48
C GLU A 2 -8.80 20.82 14.76
N PHE A 3 -8.31 19.82 15.51
CA PHE A 3 -8.04 18.49 14.98
C PHE A 3 -9.38 17.76 14.89
N GLY A 4 -10.22 18.21 13.95
CA GLY A 4 -11.54 17.65 13.71
C GLY A 4 -11.49 16.47 12.74
N ARG A 5 -12.44 15.54 12.90
CA ARG A 5 -12.76 14.54 11.89
C ARG A 5 -13.45 15.26 10.73
N HIS A 6 -12.70 15.55 9.67
CA HIS A 6 -13.20 16.25 8.48
C HIS A 6 -13.31 15.33 7.25
N ALA A 7 -13.07 14.02 7.45
CA ALA A 7 -13.23 13.02 6.42
C ALA A 7 -14.73 12.74 6.13
N PRO A 8 -15.07 12.30 4.90
CA PRO A 8 -16.36 11.70 4.60
C PRO A 8 -16.75 10.60 5.60
N PRO A 9 -18.05 10.41 5.91
CA PRO A 9 -18.51 9.45 6.93
C PRO A 9 -17.97 8.03 6.75
N GLU A 10 -17.88 7.56 5.51
CA GLU A 10 -17.34 6.24 5.20
C GLU A 10 -15.84 6.11 5.51
N LEU A 11 -15.06 7.18 5.35
CA LEU A 11 -13.65 7.22 5.72
C LEU A 11 -13.48 7.36 7.24
N VAL A 12 -14.39 8.06 7.93
CA VAL A 12 -14.42 8.09 9.41
C VAL A 12 -14.66 6.68 9.95
N ALA A 13 -15.64 5.96 9.38
CA ALA A 13 -15.93 4.58 9.78
C ALA A 13 -14.75 3.64 9.52
N LEU A 14 -14.05 3.81 8.40
CA LEU A 14 -12.84 3.04 8.07
C LEU A 14 -11.70 3.32 9.06
N TYR A 15 -11.51 4.57 9.46
CA TYR A 15 -10.53 4.91 10.50
C TYR A 15 -10.86 4.22 11.83
N ASP A 16 -12.12 4.32 12.27
CA ASP A 16 -12.57 3.70 13.52
C ASP A 16 -12.43 2.17 13.46
N GLU A 17 -12.70 1.57 12.31
CA GLU A 17 -12.46 0.15 12.05
C GLU A 17 -10.98 -0.22 12.21
N CYS A 18 -10.06 0.54 11.59
CA CYS A 18 -8.62 0.27 11.72
C CYS A 18 -8.15 0.34 13.18
N VAL A 19 -8.61 1.35 13.93
CA VAL A 19 -8.30 1.48 15.36
C VAL A 19 -8.88 0.31 16.16
N ALA A 20 -10.11 -0.11 15.87
CA ALA A 20 -10.74 -1.25 16.54
C ALA A 20 -10.01 -2.58 16.26
N LEU A 21 -9.39 -2.71 15.08
CA LEU A 21 -8.53 -3.84 14.71
C LEU A 21 -7.13 -3.76 15.35
N GLY A 22 -6.82 -2.67 16.06
CA GLY A 22 -5.56 -2.49 16.78
C GLY A 22 -4.44 -1.86 15.94
N TYR A 23 -4.73 -1.40 14.72
CA TYR A 23 -3.77 -0.66 13.91
C TYR A 23 -3.55 0.74 14.50
N TRP A 24 -2.31 1.22 14.39
CA TRP A 24 -1.90 2.50 14.92
C TRP A 24 -1.97 3.58 13.84
N PRO A 25 -2.78 4.64 14.04
CA PRO A 25 -2.73 5.82 13.20
C PRO A 25 -1.30 6.37 13.11
N SER A 26 -0.93 6.92 11.95
CA SER A 26 0.40 7.49 11.65
C SER A 26 1.55 6.51 11.49
N GLU A 27 1.40 5.29 11.97
CA GLU A 27 2.42 4.24 11.93
C GLU A 27 2.03 3.14 10.93
N ASP A 28 0.80 2.65 11.03
CA ASP A 28 0.26 1.62 10.15
C ASP A 28 -0.53 2.24 9.00
N PHE A 29 -1.26 3.32 9.28
CA PHE A 29 -2.18 3.90 8.32
C PHE A 29 -2.45 5.40 8.51
N ASP A 30 -2.88 6.06 7.44
CA ASP A 30 -3.40 7.43 7.44
C ASP A 30 -4.73 7.51 6.68
N VAL A 31 -5.74 8.12 7.31
CA VAL A 31 -6.99 8.48 6.63
C VAL A 31 -7.05 9.99 6.57
N ARG A 32 -6.94 10.57 5.37
CA ARG A 32 -6.88 12.04 5.26
C ARG A 32 -8.14 12.69 5.80
N GLY A 33 -7.94 13.68 6.67
CA GLY A 33 -9.01 14.35 7.42
C GLY A 33 -9.29 13.70 8.78
N MET A 34 -8.53 12.67 9.18
CA MET A 34 -8.57 12.07 10.52
C MET A 34 -7.30 12.37 11.32
N PRO A 35 -7.34 12.26 12.66
CA PRO A 35 -6.16 12.45 13.51
C PRO A 35 -5.09 11.37 13.25
N GLY A 36 -3.83 11.80 13.19
CA GLY A 36 -2.69 10.91 13.01
C GLY A 36 -1.55 11.57 12.26
N GLY A 37 -1.79 12.09 11.05
CA GLY A 37 -0.69 12.49 10.17
C GLY A 37 0.12 11.29 9.69
N SER A 38 1.17 11.52 8.90
CA SER A 38 2.03 10.46 8.36
C SER A 38 3.45 10.60 8.92
N ASN A 39 4.02 9.50 9.40
CA ASN A 39 5.43 9.42 9.81
C ASN A 39 6.38 9.06 8.65
N GLY A 40 5.89 9.04 7.41
CA GLY A 40 6.68 8.86 6.19
C GLY A 40 6.63 7.46 5.58
N ASP A 41 6.20 6.45 6.35
CA ASP A 41 6.03 5.05 5.93
C ASP A 41 4.65 4.53 6.38
N VAL A 42 3.60 4.84 5.62
CA VAL A 42 2.21 4.48 5.96
C VAL A 42 1.42 4.05 4.73
N ILE A 43 0.35 3.29 4.95
CA ILE A 43 -0.69 3.07 3.94
C ILE A 43 -1.78 4.12 4.14
N ALA A 44 -2.06 4.91 3.12
CA ALA A 44 -2.92 6.06 3.23
C ALA A 44 -4.09 6.03 2.24
N ILE A 45 -5.21 6.63 2.64
CA ILE A 45 -6.41 6.78 1.81
C ILE A 45 -6.98 8.20 1.91
N ARG A 46 -7.49 8.71 0.79
CA ARG A 46 -8.25 9.96 0.71
C ARG A 46 -9.35 9.86 -0.32
N ARG A 47 -10.28 10.80 -0.25
CA ARG A 47 -11.31 11.01 -1.26
C ARG A 47 -11.11 12.35 -1.95
N GLU A 48 -11.07 12.33 -3.27
CA GLU A 48 -11.05 13.52 -4.14
C GLU A 48 -12.32 13.51 -4.98
N GLY A 49 -13.31 14.33 -4.61
CA GLY A 49 -14.62 14.32 -5.25
C GLY A 49 -15.32 12.97 -5.09
N GLY A 50 -15.57 12.27 -6.20
CA GLY A 50 -16.18 10.94 -6.22
C GLY A 50 -15.19 9.77 -6.12
N THR A 51 -13.89 10.04 -6.12
CA THR A 51 -12.87 9.00 -6.29
C THR A 51 -12.07 8.81 -5.00
N TYR A 52 -11.86 7.55 -4.63
CA TYR A 52 -10.96 7.12 -3.57
C TYR A 52 -9.59 6.84 -4.15
N ILE A 53 -8.56 7.30 -3.45
CA ILE A 53 -7.16 7.12 -3.84
C ILE A 53 -6.44 6.50 -2.65
N ILE A 54 -5.76 5.39 -2.89
CA ILE A 54 -4.92 4.70 -1.93
C ILE A 54 -3.48 4.81 -2.40
N TRP A 55 -2.60 5.16 -1.48
CA TRP A 55 -1.16 5.20 -1.74
C TRP A 55 -0.40 4.63 -0.55
N SER A 56 0.78 4.09 -0.82
CA SER A 56 1.80 3.90 0.21
C SER A 56 2.73 5.09 0.20
N GLU A 57 3.19 5.53 1.36
CA GLU A 57 4.36 6.40 1.47
C GLU A 57 5.57 5.53 1.78
N ASP A 58 6.66 5.73 1.02
CA ASP A 58 7.97 5.13 1.27
C ASP A 58 8.96 6.28 1.41
N ASN A 59 9.47 6.50 2.62
CA ASN A 59 10.34 7.63 2.97
C ASN A 59 9.77 8.98 2.52
N GLY A 60 8.45 9.17 2.72
CA GLY A 60 7.71 10.37 2.33
C GLY A 60 7.45 10.50 0.82
N ARG A 61 7.78 9.49 0.00
CA ARG A 61 7.43 9.45 -1.41
C ARG A 61 6.12 8.69 -1.61
N PRO A 62 5.05 9.33 -2.11
CA PRO A 62 3.78 8.66 -2.32
C PRO A 62 3.82 7.79 -3.59
N HIS A 63 3.33 6.58 -3.47
CA HIS A 63 3.14 5.62 -4.57
C HIS A 63 1.66 5.23 -4.64
N GLU A 64 0.96 5.71 -5.67
CA GLU A 64 -0.46 5.37 -5.89
C GLU A 64 -0.60 3.86 -6.15
N MET A 65 -1.44 3.22 -5.35
CA MET A 65 -1.71 1.78 -5.43
C MET A 65 -3.04 1.51 -6.13
N LEU A 66 -4.03 2.36 -5.89
CA LEU A 66 -5.35 2.26 -6.48
C LEU A 66 -6.03 3.61 -6.54
N ARG A 67 -6.78 3.81 -7.63
CA ARG A 67 -7.73 4.89 -7.82
C ARG A 67 -9.05 4.29 -8.31
N THR A 68 -10.14 4.52 -7.59
CA THR A 68 -11.45 3.93 -7.89
C THR A 68 -12.60 4.80 -7.35
N ASP A 69 -13.77 4.74 -7.95
CA ASP A 69 -15.01 5.33 -7.43
C ASP A 69 -15.80 4.38 -6.52
N ASP A 70 -15.41 3.11 -6.42
CA ASP A 70 -16.02 2.13 -5.54
C ASP A 70 -15.32 2.08 -4.16
N PHE A 71 -16.06 2.50 -3.14
CA PHE A 71 -15.58 2.47 -1.76
C PHE A 71 -15.30 1.04 -1.27
N THR A 72 -16.05 0.03 -1.73
CA THR A 72 -15.88 -1.35 -1.27
C THR A 72 -14.51 -1.87 -1.70
N THR A 73 -14.20 -1.75 -2.99
CA THR A 73 -12.89 -2.09 -3.54
C THR A 73 -11.76 -1.31 -2.86
N ALA A 74 -11.95 0.00 -2.64
CA ALA A 74 -10.96 0.82 -1.95
C ALA A 74 -10.73 0.32 -0.51
N ARG A 75 -11.79 0.10 0.26
CA ARG A 75 -11.71 -0.39 1.64
C ARG A 75 -11.01 -1.74 1.74
N GLU A 76 -11.37 -2.70 0.88
CA GLU A 76 -10.78 -4.04 0.87
C GLU A 76 -9.28 -3.99 0.61
N LEU A 77 -8.86 -3.23 -0.42
CA LEU A 77 -7.43 -3.07 -0.69
C LEU A 77 -6.74 -2.37 0.47
N PHE A 78 -7.31 -1.27 0.97
CA PHE A 78 -6.72 -0.49 2.06
C PHE A 78 -6.46 -1.36 3.30
N LEU A 79 -7.47 -2.08 3.79
CA LEU A 79 -7.33 -2.95 4.97
C LEU A 79 -6.32 -4.08 4.73
N THR A 80 -6.28 -4.64 3.52
CA THR A 80 -5.30 -5.66 3.15
C THR A 80 -3.87 -5.11 3.24
N GLN A 81 -3.63 -3.91 2.69
CA GLN A 81 -2.32 -3.28 2.68
C GLN A 81 -1.89 -2.84 4.09
N VAL A 82 -2.79 -2.23 4.87
CA VAL A 82 -2.55 -1.89 6.27
C VAL A 82 -2.18 -3.13 7.07
N GLY A 83 -2.92 -4.23 6.90
CA GLY A 83 -2.63 -5.48 7.58
C GLY A 83 -1.23 -6.03 7.26
N TRP A 84 -0.81 -5.96 6.00
CA TRP A 84 0.55 -6.38 5.61
C TRP A 84 1.63 -5.47 6.18
N HIS A 85 1.40 -4.15 6.17
CA HIS A 85 2.32 -3.15 6.71
C HIS A 85 2.50 -3.32 8.23
N ALA A 86 1.39 -3.49 8.95
CA ALA A 86 1.36 -3.74 10.38
C ALA A 86 1.87 -5.16 10.77
N GLY A 87 1.83 -6.11 9.83
CA GLY A 87 2.24 -7.50 10.05
C GLY A 87 3.69 -7.65 10.51
N ALA A 88 4.60 -6.79 10.01
CA ALA A 88 5.99 -6.74 10.45
C ALA A 88 6.15 -6.35 11.93
N ARG A 89 5.16 -5.64 12.50
CA ARG A 89 5.08 -5.29 13.93
C ARG A 89 4.30 -6.32 14.77
N GLY A 90 3.81 -7.40 14.14
CA GLY A 90 3.06 -8.44 14.83
C GLY A 90 1.57 -8.12 15.04
N ILE A 91 1.00 -7.20 14.27
CA ILE A 91 -0.41 -6.79 14.37
C ILE A 91 -1.21 -7.34 13.18
N GLY A 92 -2.48 -7.66 13.41
CA GLY A 92 -3.43 -8.03 12.37
C GLY A 92 -3.27 -9.46 11.83
N PRO A 93 -3.96 -9.80 10.74
CA PRO A 93 -4.03 -11.17 10.20
C PRO A 93 -2.71 -11.66 9.57
N TYR A 94 -1.77 -10.74 9.36
CA TYR A 94 -0.45 -11.01 8.79
C TYR A 94 0.68 -10.88 9.82
N ALA A 95 0.36 -10.87 11.12
CA ALA A 95 1.34 -10.80 12.20
C ALA A 95 2.44 -11.87 12.06
N GLY A 96 3.71 -11.43 12.05
CA GLY A 96 4.87 -12.32 11.95
C GLY A 96 5.08 -12.95 10.56
N ARG A 97 4.29 -12.52 9.56
CA ARG A 97 4.40 -12.98 8.18
C ARG A 97 5.12 -11.94 7.34
N ASN A 98 5.91 -12.40 6.37
CA ASN A 98 6.60 -11.53 5.42
C ASN A 98 5.98 -11.69 4.03
N ARG A 99 5.38 -10.62 3.52
CA ARG A 99 4.71 -10.63 2.21
C ARG A 99 5.67 -11.03 1.08
N LEU A 100 6.88 -10.49 1.10
CA LEU A 100 7.88 -10.76 0.05
C LEU A 100 8.28 -12.23 0.07
N GLU A 101 8.38 -12.84 1.25
CA GLU A 101 8.66 -14.27 1.38
C GLU A 101 7.50 -15.12 0.83
N GLU A 102 6.26 -14.79 1.18
CA GLU A 102 5.08 -15.54 0.74
C GLU A 102 4.83 -15.44 -0.76
N GLU A 103 5.06 -14.27 -1.34
CA GLU A 103 5.01 -14.05 -2.78
C GLU A 103 6.26 -14.59 -3.51
N GLY A 104 7.20 -15.19 -2.78
CA GLY A 104 8.40 -15.85 -3.30
C GLY A 104 9.51 -14.90 -3.75
N TRP A 105 9.39 -13.59 -3.53
CA TRP A 105 10.38 -12.58 -3.93
C TRP A 105 11.75 -12.81 -3.30
N THR A 106 11.80 -13.34 -2.07
CA THR A 106 13.08 -13.63 -1.37
C THR A 106 13.84 -14.81 -1.98
N ARG A 107 13.19 -15.62 -2.82
CA ARG A 107 13.80 -16.75 -3.53
C ARG A 107 14.33 -16.37 -4.91
N LEU A 108 13.97 -15.18 -5.40
CA LEU A 108 14.39 -14.68 -6.70
C LEU A 108 15.75 -13.99 -6.62
N THR A 109 16.61 -14.32 -7.59
CA THR A 109 17.80 -13.52 -7.88
C THR A 109 17.42 -12.08 -8.24
N GLU A 110 18.39 -11.16 -8.18
CA GLU A 110 18.15 -9.76 -8.53
C GLU A 110 17.58 -9.61 -9.95
N ASP A 111 18.17 -10.31 -10.93
CA ASP A 111 17.73 -10.34 -12.32
C ASP A 111 16.26 -10.83 -12.44
N GLU A 112 15.91 -11.90 -11.74
CA GLU A 112 14.53 -12.43 -11.74
C GLU A 112 13.52 -11.46 -11.11
N ARG A 113 13.92 -10.75 -10.04
CA ARG A 113 13.08 -9.71 -9.43
C ARG A 113 12.83 -8.58 -10.42
N VAL A 114 13.87 -8.11 -11.10
CA VAL A 114 13.74 -7.07 -12.14
C VAL A 114 12.83 -7.53 -13.27
N LEU A 115 13.02 -8.74 -13.78
CA LEU A 115 12.19 -9.29 -14.87
C LEU A 115 10.71 -9.41 -14.47
N ARG A 116 10.43 -9.80 -13.21
CA ARG A 116 9.06 -9.88 -12.69
C ARG A 116 8.41 -8.51 -12.60
N VAL A 117 9.10 -7.51 -12.03
CA VAL A 117 8.59 -6.13 -11.93
C VAL A 117 8.25 -5.58 -13.31
N TYR A 118 9.14 -5.72 -14.29
CA TYR A 118 8.89 -5.23 -15.65
C TYR A 118 7.67 -5.90 -16.30
N ARG A 119 7.51 -7.22 -16.10
CA ARG A 119 6.34 -7.96 -16.58
C ARG A 119 5.05 -7.47 -15.94
N GLU A 120 5.03 -7.28 -14.63
CA GLU A 120 3.88 -6.76 -13.88
C GLU A 120 3.51 -5.33 -14.31
N MET A 121 4.50 -4.52 -14.70
CA MET A 121 4.30 -3.19 -15.29
C MET A 121 3.86 -3.21 -16.78
N GLY A 122 3.79 -4.38 -17.42
CA GLY A 122 3.55 -4.49 -18.86
C GLY A 122 4.68 -3.91 -19.72
N LYS A 123 5.91 -3.85 -19.19
CA LYS A 123 7.09 -3.28 -19.85
C LYS A 123 8.04 -4.38 -20.34
N PRO A 124 8.77 -4.16 -21.45
CA PRO A 124 9.75 -5.13 -21.92
C PRO A 124 10.95 -5.18 -20.97
N PRO A 125 11.63 -6.34 -20.82
CA PRO A 125 12.84 -6.47 -20.01
C PRO A 125 13.89 -5.40 -20.33
N PRO A 126 14.64 -4.91 -19.32
CA PRO A 126 15.71 -3.96 -19.55
C PRO A 126 16.83 -4.58 -20.38
N ALA A 127 17.49 -3.75 -21.21
CA ALA A 127 18.45 -4.22 -22.21
C ALA A 127 19.61 -5.04 -21.64
N TYR A 128 20.07 -4.73 -20.42
CA TYR A 128 21.18 -5.46 -19.77
C TYR A 128 20.79 -6.88 -19.31
N LEU A 129 19.49 -7.21 -19.25
CA LEU A 129 18.97 -8.55 -18.98
C LEU A 129 18.52 -9.29 -20.24
N ARG A 130 18.56 -8.64 -21.40
CA ARG A 130 18.40 -9.29 -22.71
C ARG A 130 19.74 -9.93 -23.07
N LYS A 131 20.10 -11.01 -22.37
CA LYS A 131 21.18 -11.87 -22.84
C LYS A 131 20.62 -12.72 -23.97
N ASP A 132 21.25 -12.60 -25.14
CA ASP A 132 21.03 -13.40 -26.35
C ASP A 132 19.80 -13.04 -27.21
N GLU A 133 19.80 -11.85 -27.83
CA GLU A 133 19.40 -11.81 -29.24
C GLU A 133 20.70 -11.84 -30.06
N PRO A 134 21.05 -12.96 -30.72
CA PRO A 134 22.12 -12.92 -31.70
C PRO A 134 21.70 -11.90 -32.77
N GLY A 135 22.51 -10.86 -32.93
CA GLY A 135 22.28 -9.85 -33.98
C GLY A 135 22.18 -10.54 -35.34
N GLU A 136 21.06 -10.32 -36.03
CA GLU A 136 20.93 -10.56 -37.47
C GLU A 136 21.89 -9.66 -38.27
#